data_AF-A0A452HM67-F1
#
_entry.id   AF-A0A452HM67-F1
#
_cell.length_a   1.000
_cell.length_b   1.000
_cell.length_c   1.000
_cell.angle_alpha   90.00
_cell.angle_beta   90.00
_cell.angle_gamma   90.00
#
_symmetry.space_group_name_H-M   'P 1'
#
loop_
_entity.id
_entity.type
_entity.pdbx_description
1 polymer ?
#
loop_
_entity_poly.entity_id
_entity_poly.type
_entity_poly.pdbx_seq_one_letter_code
_entity_poly.pdbx_strand_id
1 'polypeptide(L)'
;MANEARPCPCDIGDRFEYGGLGHEVQVEHIKAYVCKPSISTGKAVIVIQDIFGWQLPNTRYMADMLAANGYIAICPDFFVGQKPWEPSDDWSTFNDWMKTRDASKVDREADVVLKYLKKQCNAKKIGVIGFCWGGMAVHHLMLKNPELKTGVAIYGIIKYFEDRYSLLHPTFFIFGENDDYIPLEQVSLPSNTFISSLLFKHLFH
;
A
#
# COMPACT_ATOMS: atom_id res chain seq x y z
N MET A 1 4.27 -19.83 32.62
CA MET A 1 4.18 -18.36 32.49
C MET A 1 4.18 -18.08 31.00
N ALA A 2 2.99 -17.97 30.41
CA ALA A 2 2.82 -17.73 28.98
C ALA A 2 3.14 -16.25 28.73
N ASN A 3 4.08 -16.00 27.82
CA ASN A 3 4.40 -14.67 27.35
C ASN A 3 3.22 -14.24 26.46
N GLU A 4 2.37 -13.35 26.95
CA GLU A 4 1.25 -12.77 26.21
C GLU A 4 1.81 -11.87 25.10
N ALA A 5 2.23 -12.49 23.99
CA ALA A 5 2.45 -11.78 22.74
C ALA A 5 1.09 -11.23 22.32
N ARG A 6 0.89 -9.91 22.42
CA ARG A 6 -0.25 -9.23 21.79
C ARG A 6 -0.04 -9.35 20.28
N PRO A 7 -0.80 -10.18 19.55
CA PRO A 7 -0.61 -10.31 18.11
C PRO A 7 -0.87 -8.96 17.44
N CYS A 8 -0.10 -8.64 16.40
CA CYS A 8 -0.35 -7.45 15.59
C CYS A 8 -1.79 -7.51 15.07
N PRO A 9 -2.58 -6.41 15.12
CA PRO A 9 -3.92 -6.38 14.51
C PRO A 9 -3.92 -6.78 13.03
N CYS A 10 -2.78 -6.68 12.34
CA CYS A 10 -2.58 -7.13 10.97
C CYS A 10 -2.70 -8.66 10.79
N ASP A 11 -2.50 -9.46 11.84
CA ASP A 11 -2.70 -10.91 11.81
C ASP A 11 -4.19 -11.30 11.96
N ILE A 12 -5.07 -10.33 12.25
CA ILE A 12 -6.50 -10.55 12.47
C ILE A 12 -7.26 -10.25 11.17
N GLY A 13 -7.43 -11.27 10.33
CA GLY A 13 -8.25 -11.21 9.12
C GLY A 13 -8.23 -12.49 8.31
N ASP A 14 -9.33 -12.78 7.61
CA ASP A 14 -9.43 -13.96 6.75
C ASP A 14 -8.53 -13.83 5.51
N ARG A 15 -7.72 -14.85 5.26
CA ARG A 15 -7.05 -15.04 3.96
C ARG A 15 -8.08 -15.63 2.99
N PHE A 16 -8.41 -14.90 1.92
CA PHE A 16 -9.31 -15.44 0.90
C PHE A 16 -8.58 -16.49 0.05
N GLU A 17 -9.22 -17.63 -0.20
CA GLU A 17 -8.83 -18.49 -1.33
C GLU A 17 -9.27 -17.81 -2.63
N TYR A 18 -8.35 -17.09 -3.27
CA TYR A 18 -8.62 -16.32 -4.49
C TYR A 18 -7.55 -16.57 -5.55
N GLY A 19 -7.97 -17.03 -6.73
CA GLY A 19 -7.09 -17.46 -7.83
C GLY A 19 -6.51 -16.36 -8.71
N GLY A 20 -6.96 -15.10 -8.54
CA GLY A 20 -6.53 -13.96 -9.36
C GLY A 20 -7.10 -13.94 -10.78
N LEU A 21 -7.44 -12.76 -11.30
CA LEU A 21 -7.87 -12.52 -12.70
C LEU A 21 -6.77 -11.91 -13.58
N GLY A 22 -5.72 -11.39 -12.96
CA GLY A 22 -4.53 -10.84 -13.59
C GLY A 22 -3.44 -11.90 -13.82
N HIS A 23 -2.23 -11.44 -14.11
CA HIS A 23 -1.07 -12.28 -14.34
C HIS A 23 0.20 -11.61 -13.81
N GLU A 24 1.20 -12.43 -13.48
CA GLU A 24 2.51 -11.92 -13.07
C GLU A 24 3.32 -11.49 -14.29
N VAL A 25 4.06 -10.38 -14.14
CA VAL A 25 4.95 -9.81 -15.14
C VAL A 25 6.28 -9.45 -14.50
N GLN A 26 7.34 -9.43 -15.31
CA GLN A 26 8.62 -8.85 -14.93
C GLN A 26 8.66 -7.37 -15.33
N VAL A 27 8.87 -6.49 -14.36
CA VAL A 27 9.03 -5.03 -14.56
C VAL A 27 10.46 -4.66 -14.19
N GLU A 28 11.34 -4.63 -15.20
CA GLU A 28 12.78 -4.44 -15.00
C GLU A 28 13.33 -5.41 -13.94
N HIS A 29 13.74 -4.93 -12.76
CA HIS A 29 14.31 -5.74 -11.68
C HIS A 29 13.28 -6.23 -10.64
N ILE A 30 11.99 -5.90 -10.75
CA ILE A 30 10.94 -6.36 -9.84
C ILE A 30 9.88 -7.21 -10.54
N LYS A 31 9.26 -8.11 -9.79
CA LYS A 31 8.04 -8.80 -10.22
C LYS A 31 6.83 -7.92 -9.91
N ALA A 32 5.74 -8.11 -10.66
CA ALA A 32 4.48 -7.47 -10.36
C ALA A 32 3.31 -8.33 -10.81
N TYR A 33 2.17 -8.22 -10.14
CA TYR A 33 0.90 -8.74 -10.59
C TYR A 33 0.14 -7.63 -11.32
N VAL A 34 -0.32 -7.88 -12.55
CA VAL A 34 -1.04 -6.90 -13.37
C VAL A 34 -2.40 -7.43 -13.74
N CYS A 35 -3.42 -6.60 -13.50
CA CYS A 35 -4.78 -6.84 -13.95
C CYS A 35 -5.25 -5.67 -14.82
N LYS A 36 -5.77 -5.98 -16.02
CA LYS A 36 -6.24 -4.98 -16.98
C LYS A 36 -7.76 -5.06 -17.08
N PRO A 37 -8.45 -3.91 -17.13
CA PRO A 37 -9.89 -3.88 -17.36
C PRO A 37 -10.21 -4.33 -18.79
N SER A 38 -11.42 -4.80 -19.02
CA SER A 38 -11.93 -5.10 -20.38
C SER A 38 -11.95 -3.86 -21.26
N ILE A 39 -12.26 -2.70 -20.69
CA ILE A 39 -12.23 -1.39 -21.34
C ILE A 39 -11.37 -0.45 -20.51
N SER A 40 -10.22 -0.06 -21.05
CA SER A 40 -9.31 0.85 -20.34
C SER A 40 -9.77 2.30 -20.42
N THR A 41 -9.87 2.94 -19.26
CA THR A 41 -10.10 4.38 -19.13
C THR A 41 -8.82 5.21 -19.29
N GLY A 42 -7.67 4.57 -19.55
CA GLY A 42 -6.35 5.19 -19.52
C GLY A 42 -5.90 5.60 -18.11
N LYS A 43 -6.60 5.16 -17.06
CA LYS A 43 -6.24 5.37 -15.66
C LYS A 43 -5.62 4.10 -15.11
N ALA A 44 -4.56 4.23 -14.34
CA ALA A 44 -3.92 3.12 -13.65
C ALA A 44 -3.82 3.38 -12.14
N VAL A 45 -3.77 2.30 -11.36
CA VAL A 45 -3.60 2.34 -9.92
C VAL A 45 -2.48 1.36 -9.54
N ILE A 46 -1.49 1.87 -8.81
CA ILE A 46 -0.45 1.06 -8.18
C ILE A 46 -0.99 0.61 -6.81
N VAL A 47 -0.98 -0.68 -6.54
CA VAL A 47 -1.44 -1.30 -5.28
C VAL A 47 -0.22 -1.76 -4.49
N ILE A 48 0.08 -1.09 -3.38
CA ILE A 48 1.24 -1.39 -2.53
C ILE A 48 0.82 -2.35 -1.42
N GLN A 49 1.52 -3.48 -1.36
CA GLN A 49 1.38 -4.54 -0.37
C GLN A 49 1.53 -4.08 1.09
N ASP A 50 1.02 -4.90 2.01
CA ASP A 50 1.39 -4.85 3.42
C ASP A 50 2.69 -5.63 3.69
N ILE A 51 2.97 -5.89 4.98
CA ILE A 51 4.16 -6.63 5.40
C ILE A 51 4.19 -8.10 4.94
N PHE A 52 3.04 -8.70 4.58
CA PHE A 52 2.91 -10.09 4.14
C PHE A 52 3.18 -10.27 2.64
N GLY A 53 3.35 -9.17 1.90
CA GLY A 53 3.91 -9.19 0.55
C GLY A 53 2.87 -9.17 -0.58
N TRP A 54 3.31 -8.82 -1.79
CA TRP A 54 2.45 -8.68 -2.99
C TRP A 54 1.80 -9.98 -3.47
N GLN A 55 2.27 -11.13 -2.98
CA GLN A 55 1.67 -12.42 -3.29
C GLN A 55 0.46 -12.74 -2.41
N LEU A 56 0.20 -11.92 -1.37
CA LEU A 56 -0.98 -12.07 -0.52
C LEU A 56 -2.26 -11.99 -1.38
N PRO A 57 -3.15 -13.01 -1.34
CA PRO A 57 -4.37 -13.03 -2.15
C PRO A 57 -5.24 -11.79 -1.96
N ASN A 58 -5.33 -11.28 -0.72
CA ASN A 58 -6.12 -10.10 -0.40
C ASN A 58 -5.63 -8.85 -1.15
N THR A 59 -4.31 -8.65 -1.27
CA THR A 59 -3.74 -7.53 -2.04
C THR A 59 -4.03 -7.67 -3.54
N ARG A 60 -3.94 -8.89 -4.08
CA ARG A 60 -4.26 -9.17 -5.49
C ARG A 60 -5.74 -9.03 -5.80
N TYR A 61 -6.60 -9.43 -4.87
CA TYR A 61 -8.05 -9.23 -4.94
C TYR A 61 -8.39 -7.74 -5.07
N MET A 62 -7.73 -6.86 -4.32
CA MET A 62 -7.91 -5.41 -4.45
C MET A 62 -7.50 -4.90 -5.84
N ALA A 63 -6.41 -5.42 -6.41
CA ALA A 63 -6.00 -5.07 -7.78
C ALA A 63 -7.06 -5.52 -8.80
N ASP A 64 -7.62 -6.72 -8.64
CA ASP A 64 -8.65 -7.24 -9.54
C ASP A 64 -9.98 -6.48 -9.43
N MET A 65 -10.36 -6.07 -8.22
CA MET A 65 -11.51 -5.18 -7.99
C MET A 65 -11.35 -3.82 -8.68
N LEU A 66 -10.16 -3.23 -8.64
CA LEU A 66 -9.87 -1.98 -9.37
C LEU A 66 -9.96 -2.19 -10.89
N ALA A 67 -9.50 -3.34 -11.39
CA ALA A 67 -9.61 -3.69 -12.79
C ALA A 67 -11.07 -3.92 -13.24
N ALA A 68 -11.88 -4.58 -12.42
CA ALA A 68 -13.32 -4.71 -12.67
C ALA A 68 -14.02 -3.34 -12.77
N ASN A 69 -13.48 -2.29 -12.13
CA ASN A 69 -13.99 -0.93 -12.17
C ASN A 69 -13.33 -0.02 -13.23
N GLY A 70 -12.60 -0.58 -14.20
CA GLY A 70 -12.10 0.16 -15.36
C GLY A 70 -10.71 0.79 -15.20
N TYR A 71 -9.96 0.41 -14.16
CA TYR A 71 -8.59 0.87 -13.91
C TYR A 71 -7.57 -0.20 -14.25
N ILE A 72 -6.43 0.17 -14.84
CA ILE A 72 -5.30 -0.75 -14.94
C ILE A 72 -4.70 -0.88 -13.55
N ALA A 73 -4.72 -2.06 -12.95
CA ALA A 73 -4.17 -2.29 -11.63
C ALA A 73 -2.83 -3.02 -11.72
N ILE A 74 -1.85 -2.57 -10.95
CA ILE A 74 -0.56 -3.24 -10.80
C ILE A 74 -0.19 -3.35 -9.33
N CYS A 75 0.13 -4.54 -8.86
CA CYS A 75 0.65 -4.82 -7.53
C CYS A 75 2.11 -5.29 -7.64
N PRO A 76 3.08 -4.37 -7.55
CA PRO A 76 4.50 -4.67 -7.68
C PRO A 76 5.11 -5.19 -6.37
N ASP A 77 6.15 -6.02 -6.51
CA ASP A 77 7.00 -6.48 -5.42
C ASP A 77 7.96 -5.37 -4.97
N PHE A 78 7.49 -4.53 -4.04
CA PHE A 78 8.33 -3.49 -3.45
C PHE A 78 9.43 -4.04 -2.54
N PHE A 79 9.39 -5.32 -2.15
CA PHE A 79 10.47 -5.94 -1.37
C PHE A 79 11.58 -6.50 -2.25
N VAL A 80 11.42 -6.47 -3.58
CA VAL A 80 12.46 -6.86 -4.55
C VAL A 80 12.95 -8.29 -4.28
N GLY A 81 12.01 -9.22 -4.04
CA GLY A 81 12.28 -10.61 -3.73
C GLY A 81 12.75 -10.91 -2.30
N GLN A 82 12.88 -9.91 -1.43
CA GLN A 82 13.17 -10.15 -0.01
C GLN A 82 11.96 -10.79 0.70
N LYS A 83 12.21 -11.70 1.66
CA LYS A 83 11.15 -12.46 2.36
C LYS A 83 10.13 -11.52 3.01
N PRO A 84 8.83 -11.62 2.71
CA PRO A 84 7.80 -10.93 3.49
C PRO A 84 7.78 -11.39 4.95
N TRP A 85 7.07 -10.65 5.80
CA TRP A 85 6.79 -11.08 7.15
C TRP A 85 5.80 -12.24 7.12
N GLU A 86 5.97 -13.23 7.99
CA GLU A 86 5.01 -14.30 8.22
C GLU A 86 4.46 -14.20 9.65
N PRO A 87 3.18 -14.51 9.90
CA PRO A 87 2.63 -14.50 11.27
C PRO A 87 3.38 -15.41 12.26
N SER A 88 4.10 -16.40 11.75
CA SER A 88 4.95 -17.31 12.51
C SER A 88 6.36 -16.76 12.82
N ASP A 89 6.74 -15.63 12.23
CA ASP A 89 8.04 -14.99 12.49
C ASP A 89 8.08 -14.41 13.91
N ASP A 90 9.29 -14.32 14.48
CA ASP A 90 9.49 -13.77 15.83
C ASP A 90 9.35 -12.24 15.82
N TRP A 91 8.24 -11.73 16.34
CA TRP A 91 7.95 -10.30 16.51
C TRP A 91 9.04 -9.48 17.21
N SER A 92 9.91 -10.11 18.02
CA SER A 92 11.06 -9.41 18.61
C SER A 92 12.04 -8.88 17.55
N THR A 93 12.07 -9.50 16.37
CA THR A 93 12.93 -9.16 15.22
C THR A 93 12.27 -8.21 14.22
N PHE A 94 10.99 -7.86 14.42
CA PHE A 94 10.20 -7.10 13.45
C PHE A 94 10.80 -5.72 13.13
N ASN A 95 11.37 -5.05 14.12
CA ASN A 95 12.02 -3.74 13.92
C ASN A 95 13.24 -3.83 12.99
N ASP A 96 14.03 -4.91 13.09
CA ASP A 96 15.18 -5.10 12.20
C ASP A 96 14.73 -5.50 10.79
N TRP A 97 13.67 -6.31 10.69
CA TRP A 97 13.01 -6.60 9.43
C TRP A 97 12.52 -5.31 8.74
N MET A 98 11.87 -4.40 9.48
CA MET A 98 11.40 -3.10 8.98
C MET A 98 12.54 -2.19 8.49
N LYS A 99 13.70 -2.17 9.16
CA LYS A 99 14.86 -1.34 8.72
C LYS A 99 15.36 -1.71 7.32
N THR A 100 15.28 -2.98 6.95
CA THR A 100 15.71 -3.46 5.63
C THR A 100 14.66 -3.24 4.54
N ARG A 101 13.42 -2.90 4.93
CA ARG A 101 12.28 -2.63 4.05
C ARG A 101 11.71 -1.26 4.37
N ASP A 102 12.53 -0.23 4.29
CA ASP A 102 12.12 1.14 4.59
C ASP A 102 11.14 1.66 3.53
N ALA A 103 9.90 1.94 3.93
CA ALA A 103 8.84 2.43 3.05
C ALA A 103 9.15 3.83 2.46
N SER A 104 10.13 4.56 3.01
CA SER A 104 10.62 5.83 2.44
C SER A 104 11.70 5.64 1.35
N LYS A 105 12.06 4.40 1.02
CA LYS A 105 13.10 4.07 0.03
C LYS A 105 12.55 3.25 -1.14
N VAL A 106 11.36 3.62 -1.60
CA VAL A 106 10.61 2.91 -2.65
C VAL A 106 10.60 3.66 -3.99
N ASP A 107 11.29 4.80 -4.10
CA ASP A 107 11.23 5.67 -5.28
C ASP A 107 11.70 4.95 -6.55
N ARG A 108 12.78 4.17 -6.46
CA ARG A 108 13.34 3.44 -7.60
C ARG A 108 12.35 2.42 -8.15
N GLU A 109 11.70 1.66 -7.27
CA GLU A 109 10.68 0.68 -7.61
C GLU A 109 9.41 1.37 -8.16
N ALA A 110 9.00 2.50 -7.58
CA ALA A 110 7.88 3.28 -8.10
C ALA A 110 8.15 3.82 -9.51
N ASP A 111 9.36 4.31 -9.79
CA ASP A 111 9.72 4.87 -11.09
C ASP A 111 9.69 3.82 -12.21
N VAL A 112 10.20 2.61 -11.96
CA VAL A 112 10.13 1.53 -12.96
C VAL A 112 8.67 1.10 -13.23
N VAL A 113 7.82 1.12 -12.21
CA VAL A 113 6.38 0.82 -12.34
C VAL A 113 5.67 1.92 -13.13
N LEU A 114 5.92 3.20 -12.82
CA LEU A 114 5.36 4.34 -13.55
C LEU A 114 5.73 4.28 -15.03
N LYS A 115 7.01 4.01 -15.33
CA LYS A 115 7.51 3.83 -16.69
C LYS A 115 6.81 2.66 -17.40
N TYR A 116 6.66 1.51 -16.73
CA TYR A 116 5.94 0.36 -17.27
C TYR A 116 4.48 0.71 -17.59
N LEU A 117 3.76 1.32 -16.66
CA LEU A 117 2.37 1.71 -16.84
C LEU A 117 2.19 2.67 -18.03
N LYS A 118 3.06 3.68 -18.15
CA LYS A 118 3.02 4.63 -19.26
C LYS A 118 3.35 3.98 -20.60
N LYS A 119 4.46 3.24 -20.68
CA LYS A 119 4.98 2.73 -21.96
C LYS A 119 4.30 1.46 -22.44
N GLN A 120 4.02 0.52 -21.54
CA GLN A 120 3.51 -0.81 -21.87
C GLN A 120 1.99 -0.92 -21.70
N CYS A 121 1.41 -0.07 -20.84
CA CYS A 121 -0.03 -0.09 -20.56
C CYS A 121 -0.77 1.16 -21.05
N ASN A 122 -0.07 2.13 -21.64
CA ASN A 122 -0.62 3.40 -22.14
C ASN A 122 -1.43 4.17 -21.07
N ALA A 123 -1.00 4.08 -19.80
CA ALA A 123 -1.62 4.80 -18.70
C ALA A 123 -1.33 6.31 -18.80
N LYS A 124 -2.38 7.12 -18.71
CA LYS A 124 -2.33 8.59 -18.81
C LYS A 124 -2.38 9.27 -17.44
N LYS A 125 -3.11 8.67 -16.50
CA LYS A 125 -3.22 9.14 -15.11
C LYS A 125 -2.97 7.96 -14.18
N ILE A 126 -2.13 8.16 -13.18
CA ILE A 126 -1.71 7.09 -12.26
C ILE A 126 -2.01 7.54 -10.84
N GLY A 127 -2.75 6.73 -10.11
CA GLY A 127 -2.94 6.85 -8.67
C GLY A 127 -2.21 5.73 -7.93
N VAL A 128 -2.16 5.83 -6.61
CA VAL A 128 -1.55 4.81 -5.75
C VAL A 128 -2.46 4.53 -4.55
N ILE A 129 -2.55 3.26 -4.15
CA ILE A 129 -3.22 2.81 -2.94
C ILE A 129 -2.28 1.86 -2.19
N GLY A 130 -2.31 1.88 -0.86
CA GLY A 130 -1.43 1.04 -0.06
C GLY A 130 -1.97 0.77 1.33
N PHE A 131 -1.58 -0.37 1.87
CA PHE A 131 -2.10 -0.93 3.11
C PHE A 131 -0.95 -1.13 4.12
N CYS A 132 -1.10 -0.65 5.35
CA CYS A 132 -0.10 -0.78 6.42
C CYS A 132 1.25 -0.19 5.98
N TRP A 133 2.26 -1.04 5.81
CA TRP A 133 3.55 -0.70 5.23
C TRP A 133 3.39 0.03 3.88
N GLY A 134 2.48 -0.45 3.03
CA GLY A 134 2.16 0.19 1.77
C GLY A 134 1.48 1.55 1.92
N GLY A 135 0.73 1.79 3.01
CA GLY A 135 0.19 3.11 3.34
C GLY A 135 1.29 4.12 3.68
N MET A 136 2.34 3.68 4.38
CA MET A 136 3.54 4.50 4.60
C MET A 136 4.25 4.82 3.28
N ALA A 137 4.38 3.84 2.39
CA ALA A 137 4.98 4.03 1.07
C ALA A 137 4.15 4.98 0.19
N VAL A 138 2.81 4.88 0.20
CA VAL A 138 1.92 5.85 -0.45
C VAL A 138 2.21 7.25 0.06
N HIS A 139 2.28 7.42 1.38
CA HIS A 139 2.52 8.71 1.97
C HIS A 139 3.85 9.32 1.51
N HIS A 140 4.93 8.55 1.52
CA HIS A 140 6.23 8.96 0.96
C HIS A 140 6.11 9.40 -0.50
N LEU A 141 5.52 8.55 -1.34
CA LEU A 141 5.42 8.80 -2.77
C LEU A 141 4.56 10.02 -3.08
N MET A 142 3.50 10.28 -2.30
CA MET A 142 2.66 11.47 -2.49
C MET A 142 3.32 12.77 -2.03
N LEU A 143 4.37 12.70 -1.20
CA LEU A 143 5.21 13.84 -0.84
C LEU A 143 6.26 14.16 -1.91
N LYS A 144 6.75 13.16 -2.64
CA LYS A 144 7.96 13.30 -3.48
C LYS A 144 7.72 13.13 -4.98
N ASN A 145 6.71 12.36 -5.40
CA ASN A 145 6.53 11.97 -6.80
C ASN A 145 5.39 12.76 -7.49
N PRO A 146 5.70 13.74 -8.36
CA PRO A 146 4.69 14.58 -9.03
C PRO A 146 3.91 13.87 -10.14
N GLU A 147 4.33 12.67 -10.54
CA GLU A 147 3.65 11.91 -11.59
C GLU A 147 2.36 11.26 -11.10
N LEU A 148 2.31 10.88 -9.82
CA LEU A 148 1.12 10.36 -9.15
C LEU A 148 0.09 11.46 -8.98
N LYS A 149 -1.18 11.17 -9.27
CA LYS A 149 -2.26 12.17 -9.28
C LYS A 149 -3.18 12.10 -8.07
N THR A 150 -3.15 10.99 -7.34
CA THR A 150 -3.88 10.83 -6.09
C THR A 150 -3.35 9.61 -5.33
N GLY A 151 -3.47 9.65 -4.01
CA GLY A 151 -3.06 8.57 -3.11
C GLY A 151 -4.18 8.15 -2.17
N VAL A 152 -4.21 6.87 -1.81
CA VAL A 152 -5.03 6.35 -0.72
C VAL A 152 -4.13 5.54 0.22
N ALA A 153 -3.89 6.06 1.43
CA ALA A 153 -3.10 5.39 2.46
C ALA A 153 -4.04 4.80 3.51
N ILE A 154 -3.97 3.48 3.71
CA ILE A 154 -4.85 2.76 4.63
C ILE A 154 -3.99 2.22 5.78
N TYR A 155 -4.29 2.67 7.00
CA TYR A 155 -3.60 2.38 8.26
C TYR A 155 -2.07 2.44 8.14
N GLY A 156 -1.55 3.49 7.48
CA GLY A 156 -0.12 3.72 7.31
C GLY A 156 0.20 5.21 7.12
N ILE A 157 1.13 5.72 7.93
CA ILE A 157 1.65 7.09 7.82
C ILE A 157 3.13 7.13 8.23
N ILE A 158 3.90 7.99 7.58
CA ILE A 158 5.30 8.25 7.99
C ILE A 158 5.29 9.32 9.08
N LYS A 159 5.85 8.96 10.24
CA LYS A 159 5.73 9.71 11.49
C LYS A 159 6.80 10.79 11.67
N TYR A 160 7.96 10.65 11.02
CA TYR A 160 9.18 11.40 11.35
C TYR A 160 9.47 12.60 10.45
N PHE A 161 8.65 12.84 9.44
CA PHE A 161 8.84 13.97 8.52
C PHE A 161 8.08 15.21 9.03
N GLU A 162 8.78 16.34 9.15
CA GLU A 162 8.15 17.62 9.47
C GLU A 162 7.28 18.12 8.31
N ASP A 163 7.65 17.83 7.07
CA ASP A 163 6.94 18.18 5.84
C ASP A 163 5.84 17.18 5.47
N ARG A 164 5.44 16.28 6.39
CA ARG A 164 4.52 15.18 6.09
C ARG A 164 3.14 15.57 5.56
N TYR A 165 2.74 16.83 5.68
CA TYR A 165 1.47 17.33 5.13
C TYR A 165 1.63 18.12 3.82
N SER A 166 2.86 18.31 3.35
CA SER A 166 3.20 19.01 2.10
C SER A 166 3.01 18.11 0.88
N LEU A 167 1.86 17.47 0.76
CA LEU A 167 1.53 16.52 -0.30
C LEU A 167 1.39 17.23 -1.64
N LEU A 168 1.96 16.64 -2.70
CA LEU A 168 1.94 17.22 -4.05
C LEU A 168 0.55 17.18 -4.69
N HIS A 169 -0.27 16.19 -4.32
CA HIS A 169 -1.60 15.92 -4.88
C HIS A 169 -2.56 15.38 -3.81
N PRO A 170 -3.89 15.39 -4.05
CA PRO A 170 -4.88 14.91 -3.08
C PRO A 170 -4.60 13.48 -2.62
N THR A 171 -4.48 13.31 -1.30
CA THR A 171 -4.26 12.01 -0.65
C THR A 171 -5.32 11.78 0.40
N PHE A 172 -5.96 10.62 0.34
CA PHE A 172 -6.96 10.18 1.29
C PHE A 172 -6.32 9.23 2.31
N PHE A 173 -6.61 9.41 3.59
CA PHE A 173 -6.09 8.57 4.66
C PHE A 173 -7.23 7.88 5.40
N ILE A 174 -7.10 6.58 5.61
CA ILE A 174 -8.06 5.75 6.35
C ILE A 174 -7.34 5.16 7.56
N PHE A 175 -7.84 5.41 8.77
CA PHE A 175 -7.28 4.87 10.01
C PHE A 175 -8.36 4.19 10.84
N GLY A 176 -7.96 3.17 11.62
CA GLY A 176 -8.81 2.59 12.65
C GLY A 176 -8.82 3.48 13.89
N GLU A 177 -9.99 3.68 14.49
CA GLU A 177 -10.13 4.47 15.73
C GLU A 177 -9.38 3.81 16.90
N ASN A 178 -9.37 2.47 16.92
CA ASN A 178 -8.76 1.64 17.96
C ASN A 178 -7.44 1.00 17.49
N ASP A 179 -6.67 1.70 16.66
CA ASP A 179 -5.37 1.22 16.19
C ASP A 179 -4.28 1.47 17.25
N ASP A 180 -3.89 0.41 17.95
CA ASP A 180 -2.83 0.47 18.97
C ASP A 180 -1.45 0.84 18.39
N TYR A 181 -1.25 0.64 17.09
CA TYR A 181 0.02 0.90 16.38
C TYR A 181 0.07 2.33 15.79
N ILE A 182 -1.09 2.92 15.49
CA ILE A 182 -1.27 4.30 15.05
C ILE A 182 -2.32 4.99 15.93
N PRO A 183 -1.94 5.44 17.15
CA PRO A 183 -2.83 6.20 18.02
C PRO A 183 -3.41 7.45 17.32
N LEU A 184 -4.66 7.79 17.66
CA LEU A 184 -5.39 8.94 17.10
C LEU A 184 -4.61 10.26 17.15
N GLU A 185 -3.81 10.47 18.20
CA GLU A 185 -2.95 11.65 18.35
C GLU A 185 -1.94 11.82 17.20
N GLN A 186 -1.51 10.72 16.59
CA GLN A 186 -0.56 10.71 15.48
C GLN A 186 -1.19 11.11 14.15
N VAL A 187 -2.52 11.01 14.04
CA VAL A 187 -3.30 11.34 12.83
C VAL A 187 -4.16 12.58 13.01
N SER A 188 -4.27 13.08 14.24
CA SER A 188 -4.86 14.38 14.58
C SER A 188 -4.03 15.52 13.97
N LEU A 189 -4.61 16.25 13.02
CA LEU A 189 -3.93 17.37 12.35
C LEU A 189 -4.14 18.71 13.06
N PRO A 190 -3.21 19.66 12.92
CA PRO A 190 -3.54 21.07 13.07
C PRO A 190 -4.61 21.46 12.04
N SER A 191 -5.54 22.32 12.42
CA SER A 191 -6.86 22.63 11.84
C SER A 191 -6.96 22.99 10.34
N ASN A 192 -5.88 22.98 9.56
CA ASN A 192 -5.82 23.46 8.18
C ASN A 192 -5.56 22.40 7.09
N THR A 193 -5.61 21.10 7.43
CA THR A 193 -5.45 20.03 6.43
C THR A 193 -6.74 19.21 6.36
N PHE A 194 -7.37 19.18 5.18
CA PHE A 194 -8.56 18.37 4.93
C PHE A 194 -8.18 16.90 4.74
N ILE A 195 -8.04 16.15 5.84
CA ILE A 195 -8.25 14.70 5.80
C ILE A 195 -9.74 14.49 5.97
N SER A 196 -10.41 13.97 4.94
CA SER A 196 -11.71 13.34 5.15
C SER A 196 -11.40 11.98 5.78
N SER A 197 -11.65 11.84 7.08
CA SER A 197 -11.60 10.55 7.76
C SER A 197 -12.93 9.85 7.51
N LEU A 198 -12.91 8.74 6.77
CA LEU A 198 -14.04 7.82 6.77
C LEU A 198 -13.76 6.76 7.85
N LEU A 199 -14.36 7.00 9.03
CA LEU A 199 -14.36 6.08 10.16
C LEU A 199 -15.18 4.83 9.81
N PHE A 200 -14.52 3.75 9.43
CA PHE A 200 -15.18 2.45 9.35
C PHE A 200 -15.19 1.81 10.74
N LYS A 201 -16.36 1.81 11.39
CA LYS A 201 -16.53 1.21 12.71
C LYS A 201 -16.45 -0.32 12.70
N HIS A 202 -16.70 -1.01 11.59
CA HIS A 202 -16.79 -2.48 11.53
C HIS A 202 -16.25 -3.01 10.19
N LEU A 203 -14.92 -3.16 10.06
CA LEU A 203 -14.35 -3.86 8.89
C LEU A 203 -13.60 -5.15 9.22
N PHE A 204 -13.48 -5.51 10.51
CA PHE A 204 -12.87 -6.77 10.94
C PHE A 204 -13.61 -7.28 12.18
N HIS A 205 -14.72 -7.97 11.95
CA HIS A 205 -15.30 -8.94 12.89
C HIS A 205 -15.36 -10.28 12.19
#